data_AF-A0A1H4U451-F1
#
_entry.id   AF-A0A1H4U451-F1
#
_cell.length_a   1.000
_cell.length_b   1.000
_cell.length_c   1.000
_cell.angle_alpha   90.00
_cell.angle_beta   90.00
_cell.angle_gamma   90.00
#
_symmetry.space_group_name_H-M   'P 1'
#
loop_
_entity.id
_entity.type
_entity.pdbx_description
1 polymer ?
#
loop_
_entity_poly.entity_id
_entity_poly.type
_entity_poly.pdbx_seq_one_letter_code
_entity_poly.pdbx_strand_id
1 'polypeptide(L)'
;MNRAEKLHRLRRMAGMVLELRAASLAKAAAEREAVRERLAALNRVPDEAAMADMTEAQRFLVYEAWAAGRRTKLNQQLARQEVIWRTELAAARQAFGRDQVLAQLQEGRKRP
;
A
#
# COMPACT_ATOMS: atom_id res chain seq x y z
N MET A 1 4.88 -40.05 -11.22
CA MET A 1 4.06 -38.90 -10.77
C MET A 1 3.06 -38.53 -11.85
N ASN A 2 1.77 -38.70 -11.58
CA ASN A 2 0.72 -38.47 -12.58
C ASN A 2 0.39 -36.97 -12.70
N ARG A 3 -0.32 -36.58 -13.78
CA ARG A 3 -0.67 -35.17 -14.05
C ARG A 3 -1.49 -34.50 -12.93
N ALA A 4 -2.28 -35.26 -12.16
CA ALA A 4 -3.09 -34.77 -11.04
C ALA A 4 -2.21 -34.34 -9.87
N GLU A 5 -1.23 -35.18 -9.51
CA GLU A 5 -0.26 -34.90 -8.45
C GLU A 5 0.58 -33.67 -8.81
N LYS A 6 0.97 -33.53 -10.09
CA LYS A 6 1.64 -32.32 -10.61
C LYS A 6 0.79 -31.08 -10.41
N LEU A 7 -0.49 -31.10 -10.81
CA LEU A 7 -1.41 -29.98 -10.63
C LEU A 7 -1.67 -29.66 -9.17
N HIS A 8 -1.79 -30.67 -8.31
CA HIS A 8 -1.97 -30.48 -6.88
C HIS A 8 -0.76 -29.80 -6.24
N ARG A 9 0.45 -30.26 -6.58
CA ARG A 9 1.69 -29.62 -6.12
C ARG A 9 1.80 -28.18 -6.62
N LEU A 10 1.51 -27.93 -7.90
CA LEU A 10 1.53 -26.57 -8.47
C LEU A 10 0.55 -25.64 -7.76
N ARG A 11 -0.68 -26.10 -7.48
CA ARG A 11 -1.65 -25.29 -6.73
C ARG A 11 -1.19 -24.97 -5.32
N ARG A 12 -0.62 -25.94 -4.58
CA ARG A 12 -0.05 -25.66 -3.25
C ARG A 12 1.05 -24.60 -3.32
N MET A 13 1.94 -24.70 -4.31
CA MET A 13 2.99 -23.69 -4.50
C MET A 13 2.40 -22.32 -4.88
N ALA A 14 1.37 -22.28 -5.73
CA ALA A 14 0.69 -21.04 -6.09
C ALA A 14 -0.01 -20.39 -4.90
N GLY A 15 -0.64 -21.20 -4.03
CA GLY A 15 -1.23 -20.74 -2.77
C GLY A 15 -0.19 -20.09 -1.85
N MET A 16 0.96 -20.72 -1.63
CA MET A 16 2.06 -20.13 -0.84
C MET A 16 2.56 -18.80 -1.44
N VAL A 17 2.68 -18.74 -2.77
CA VAL A 17 3.07 -17.50 -3.45
C VAL A 17 2.00 -16.43 -3.27
N LEU A 18 0.72 -16.77 -3.36
CA LEU A 18 -0.38 -15.84 -3.13
C LEU A 18 -0.34 -15.28 -1.70
N GLU A 19 -0.18 -16.13 -0.69
CA GLU A 19 -0.06 -15.71 0.72
C GLU A 19 1.10 -14.74 0.91
N LEU A 20 2.28 -15.06 0.37
CA LEU A 20 3.44 -14.18 0.43
C LEU A 20 3.16 -12.82 -0.23
N ARG A 21 2.55 -12.81 -1.41
CA ARG A 21 2.24 -11.55 -2.12
C ARG A 21 1.16 -10.73 -1.42
N ALA A 22 0.18 -11.39 -0.81
CA ALA A 22 -0.83 -10.72 0.00
C ALA A 22 -0.19 -10.04 1.23
N ALA A 23 0.74 -10.71 1.91
CA ALA A 23 1.48 -10.14 3.03
C ALA A 23 2.35 -8.93 2.60
N SER A 24 3.07 -9.03 1.48
CA SER A 24 3.84 -7.91 0.92
C SER A 24 2.96 -6.71 0.55
N LEU A 25 1.80 -6.96 -0.06
CA LEU A 25 0.83 -5.92 -0.40
C LEU A 25 0.29 -5.23 0.86
N ALA A 26 -0.06 -6.00 1.90
CA ALA A 26 -0.54 -5.46 3.17
C ALA A 26 0.51 -4.57 3.84
N LYS A 27 1.78 -5.01 3.83
CA LYS A 27 2.91 -4.21 4.34
C LYS A 27 3.07 -2.89 3.55
N ALA A 28 3.10 -2.96 2.22
CA ALA A 28 3.23 -1.76 1.39
C ALA A 28 2.06 -0.78 1.57
N ALA A 29 0.84 -1.29 1.75
CA ALA A 29 -0.32 -0.47 2.06
C ALA A 29 -0.17 0.23 3.42
N ALA A 30 0.23 -0.50 4.47
CA ALA A 30 0.43 0.07 5.80
C ALA A 30 1.52 1.16 5.80
N GLU A 31 2.64 0.93 5.12
CA GLU A 31 3.71 1.95 4.99
C GLU A 31 3.22 3.20 4.25
N ARG A 32 2.39 3.05 3.21
CA ARG A 32 1.78 4.17 2.50
C ARG A 32 0.84 4.97 3.39
N GLU A 33 -0.04 4.30 4.14
CA GLU A 33 -0.98 4.97 5.03
C GLU A 33 -0.26 5.69 6.18
N ALA A 34 0.80 5.11 6.75
CA ALA A 34 1.60 5.79 7.77
C ALA A 34 2.22 7.11 7.27
N VAL A 35 2.57 7.21 5.98
CA VAL A 35 3.05 8.47 5.39
C VAL A 35 1.90 9.46 5.20
N ARG A 36 0.72 8.99 4.80
CA ARG A 36 -0.48 9.84 4.65
C ARG A 36 -0.92 10.43 5.98
N GLU A 37 -0.92 9.64 7.05
CA GLU A 37 -1.22 10.11 8.40
C GLU A 37 -0.25 11.21 8.85
N ARG A 38 1.06 11.02 8.61
CA ARG A 38 2.07 12.04 8.91
C ARG A 38 1.88 13.32 8.10
N LEU A 39 1.44 13.23 6.85
CA LEU A 39 1.10 14.40 6.04
C LEU A 39 -0.13 15.12 6.58
N ALA A 40 -1.18 14.36 6.93
CA ALA A 40 -2.40 14.91 7.50
C ALA A 40 -2.13 15.65 8.80
N ALA A 41 -1.24 15.13 9.66
CA ALA A 41 -0.84 15.78 10.91
C ALA A 41 -0.16 17.15 10.72
N LEU A 42 0.37 17.47 9.54
CA LEU A 42 1.00 18.76 9.25
C LEU A 42 0.02 19.81 8.71
N ASN A 43 -1.21 19.40 8.39
CA ASN A 43 -2.25 20.30 7.89
C ASN A 43 -2.94 20.94 9.08
N ARG A 44 -2.39 22.07 9.55
CA ARG A 44 -3.00 22.89 10.59
C ARG A 44 -3.74 24.04 9.93
N VAL A 45 -5.00 24.22 10.30
CA VAL A 45 -5.77 25.41 9.92
C VAL A 45 -5.53 26.47 11.00
N PRO A 46 -5.10 27.70 10.63
CA PRO A 46 -4.96 28.78 11.61
C PRO A 46 -6.33 29.19 12.14
N ASP A 47 -6.39 29.56 13.41
CA ASP A 47 -7.57 30.18 14.02
C ASP A 47 -7.58 31.67 13.68
N GLU A 48 -8.57 32.11 12.90
CA GLU A 48 -8.70 33.50 12.42
C GLU A 48 -8.73 34.51 13.57
N ALA A 49 -9.33 34.17 14.72
CA ALA A 49 -9.39 35.05 15.87
C ALA A 49 -8.02 35.21 16.55
N ALA A 50 -7.25 34.12 16.63
CA ALA A 50 -5.88 34.16 17.16
C ALA A 50 -4.92 34.90 16.22
N MET A 51 -5.15 34.83 14.91
CA MET A 51 -4.33 35.51 13.89
C MET A 51 -4.47 37.05 13.92
N ALA A 52 -5.43 37.60 14.65
CA ALA A 52 -5.50 39.04 14.92
C ALA A 52 -4.34 39.51 15.83
N ASP A 53 -3.73 38.61 16.61
CA ASP A 53 -2.50 38.88 17.34
C ASP A 53 -1.28 38.68 16.42
N MET A 54 -0.48 39.74 16.26
CA MET A 54 0.70 39.74 15.40
C MET A 54 1.75 38.69 15.80
N THR A 55 1.85 38.39 17.10
CA THR A 55 2.76 37.37 17.64
C THR A 55 2.32 35.97 17.21
N GLU A 56 1.03 35.67 17.29
CA GLU A 56 0.48 34.38 16.85
C GLU A 56 0.58 34.23 15.32
N ALA A 57 0.32 35.31 14.58
CA ALA A 57 0.53 35.32 13.13
C ALA A 57 1.99 35.01 12.75
N GLN A 58 2.96 35.62 13.44
CA GLN A 58 4.38 35.34 13.20
C GLN A 58 4.76 33.89 13.55
N ARG A 59 4.26 33.36 14.67
CA ARG A 59 4.47 31.95 15.06
C ARG A 59 3.91 30.99 14.02
N PHE A 60 2.73 31.27 13.49
CA PHE A 60 2.10 30.47 12.45
C PHE A 60 2.92 30.47 11.15
N LEU A 61 3.44 31.63 10.72
CA LEU A 61 4.29 31.72 9.53
C LEU A 61 5.59 30.91 9.65
N VAL A 62 6.24 30.96 10.82
CA VAL A 62 7.44 30.14 11.10
C VAL A 62 7.12 28.65 11.06
N TYR A 63 5.99 28.26 11.66
CA TYR A 63 5.49 26.88 11.58
C TYR A 63 5.24 26.47 10.13
N GLU A 64 4.55 27.28 9.32
CA GLU A 64 4.23 26.95 7.93
C GLU A 64 5.48 26.80 7.06
N ALA A 65 6.49 27.65 7.25
CA ALA A 65 7.77 27.51 6.55
C ALA A 65 8.46 26.17 6.87
N TRP A 66 8.48 25.78 8.14
CA TRP A 66 8.99 24.47 8.58
C TRP A 66 8.13 23.31 8.02
N ALA A 67 6.81 23.43 8.13
CA ALA A 67 5.87 22.41 7.72
C ALA A 67 5.92 22.19 6.20
N ALA A 68 6.08 23.25 5.40
CA ALA A 68 6.24 23.16 3.95
C ALA A 68 7.45 22.30 3.56
N GLY A 69 8.61 22.52 4.19
CA GLY A 69 9.80 21.67 3.98
C GLY A 69 9.57 20.21 4.38
N ARG A 70 8.80 19.97 5.45
CA ARG A 70 8.45 18.62 5.89
C ARG A 70 7.45 17.93 4.95
N ARG A 71 6.41 18.64 4.48
CA ARG A 71 5.42 18.16 3.50
C ARG A 71 6.10 17.74 2.20
N THR A 72 7.05 18.53 1.69
CA THR A 72 7.80 18.16 0.47
C THR A 72 8.52 16.82 0.61
N LYS A 73 9.23 16.60 1.73
CA LYS A 73 9.92 15.32 2.00
C LYS A 73 8.95 14.16 2.11
N LEU A 74 7.83 14.35 2.81
CA LEU A 74 6.81 13.31 2.97
C LEU A 74 6.08 13.02 1.65
N ASN A 75 5.83 14.02 0.81
CA ASN A 75 5.23 13.83 -0.52
C ASN A 75 6.16 13.01 -1.43
N GLN A 76 7.47 13.26 -1.41
CA GLN A 76 8.44 12.42 -2.13
C GLN A 76 8.47 10.99 -1.59
N GLN A 77 8.37 10.81 -0.27
CA GLN A 77 8.26 9.50 0.34
C GLN A 77 6.95 8.80 -0.09
N LEU A 78 5.84 9.51 -0.09
CA LEU A 78 4.54 9.00 -0.50
C LEU A 78 4.57 8.53 -1.95
N ALA A 79 5.13 9.32 -2.87
CA ALA A 79 5.27 8.96 -4.28
C ALA A 79 6.06 7.64 -4.45
N ARG A 80 7.15 7.45 -3.69
CA ARG A 80 7.90 6.19 -3.69
C ARG A 80 7.05 5.02 -3.18
N GLN A 81 6.33 5.23 -2.09
CA GLN A 81 5.45 4.20 -1.51
C GLN A 81 4.27 3.85 -2.43
N GLU A 82 3.75 4.80 -3.20
CA GLU A 82 2.72 4.53 -4.20
C GLU A 82 3.22 3.62 -5.32
N VAL A 83 4.47 3.81 -5.78
CA VAL A 83 5.08 2.92 -6.77
C VAL A 83 5.23 1.51 -6.20
N ILE A 84 5.77 1.38 -4.98
CA ILE A 84 5.95 0.07 -4.31
C ILE A 84 4.59 -0.63 -4.16
N TRP A 85 3.58 0.07 -3.64
CA TRP A 85 2.24 -0.48 -3.46
C TRP A 85 1.62 -0.93 -4.79
N ARG A 86 1.75 -0.14 -5.88
CA ARG A 86 1.23 -0.53 -7.21
C ARG A 86 1.93 -1.79 -7.74
N THR A 87 3.24 -1.91 -7.52
CA THR A 87 4.01 -3.09 -7.92
C THR A 87 3.55 -4.34 -7.14
N GLU A 88 3.41 -4.25 -5.82
CA GLU A 88 2.93 -5.37 -5.01
C GLU A 88 1.48 -5.73 -5.31
N LEU A 89 0.62 -4.74 -5.61
CA LEU A 89 -0.76 -4.96 -6.03
C LEU A 89 -0.82 -5.75 -7.34
N ALA A 90 0.00 -5.38 -8.33
CA ALA A 90 0.09 -6.11 -9.59
C ALA A 90 0.59 -7.55 -9.37
N ALA A 91 1.61 -7.75 -8.54
CA ALA A 91 2.16 -9.07 -8.23
C ALA A 91 1.14 -9.96 -7.50
N ALA A 92 0.41 -9.42 -6.52
CA ALA A 92 -0.65 -10.13 -5.81
C ALA A 92 -1.81 -10.53 -6.73
N ARG A 93 -2.24 -9.64 -7.63
CA ARG A 93 -3.26 -9.95 -8.65
C ARG A 93 -2.82 -11.08 -9.58
N GLN A 94 -1.57 -11.07 -10.02
CA GLN A 94 -1.04 -12.13 -10.87
C GLN A 94 -0.97 -13.48 -10.13
N ALA A 95 -0.52 -13.48 -8.87
CA ALA A 95 -0.48 -14.68 -8.05
C ALA A 95 -1.88 -15.26 -7.81
N PHE A 96 -2.86 -14.38 -7.52
CA PHE A 96 -4.26 -14.77 -7.38
C PHE A 96 -4.82 -15.39 -8.66
N GLY A 97 -4.59 -14.76 -9.82
CA GLY A 97 -5.03 -15.30 -11.11
C GLY A 97 -4.43 -16.68 -11.40
N ARG A 98 -3.15 -16.90 -11.07
CA ARG A 98 -2.50 -18.22 -11.23
C ARG A 98 -3.12 -19.29 -10.34
N ASP A 99 -3.41 -18.97 -9.07
CA ASP A 99 -4.08 -19.90 -8.17
C ASP A 99 -5.49 -20.26 -8.66
N GLN A 100 -6.26 -19.27 -9.10
CA GLN A 100 -7.61 -19.47 -9.68
C GLN A 100 -7.59 -20.38 -10.90
N VAL A 101 -6.67 -20.17 -11.84
CA VAL A 101 -6.54 -21.03 -13.03
C VAL A 101 -6.20 -22.47 -12.62
N LEU A 102 -5.28 -22.66 -11.67
CA LEU A 102 -4.92 -23.99 -11.17
C LEU A 102 -6.07 -24.67 -10.42
N ALA A 103 -6.89 -23.90 -9.69
CA ALA A 103 -8.09 -24.40 -9.05
C ALA A 103 -9.12 -24.91 -10.07
N GLN A 104 -9.41 -24.11 -11.10
CA GLN A 104 -10.34 -24.47 -12.17
C GLN A 104 -9.87 -25.71 -12.95
N LEU A 105 -8.57 -25.81 -13.27
CA LEU A 105 -8.02 -26.99 -13.96
C LEU A 105 -8.10 -28.28 -13.12
N GLN A 106 -8.12 -28.17 -11.79
CA GLN A 106 -8.34 -29.32 -10.92
C GLN A 106 -9.83 -29.71 -10.83
N GLU A 107 -10.73 -28.72 -10.79
CA GLU A 107 -12.17 -28.92 -10.69
C GLU A 107 -12.78 -29.44 -11.99
N GLY A 108 -12.37 -28.89 -13.13
CA GLY A 108 -12.77 -29.36 -14.46
C GLY A 108 -12.38 -30.82 -14.72
N ARG A 109 -11.41 -31.36 -13.96
CA ARG A 109 -11.03 -32.77 -14.00
C ARG A 109 -11.86 -33.66 -13.07
N LYS A 110 -12.53 -33.09 -12.06
CA LYS A 110 -13.41 -33.85 -11.16
C LYS A 110 -14.79 -34.13 -11.76
N ARG A 111 -15.15 -33.50 -12.89
CA ARG A 111 -16.36 -33.85 -13.64
C ARG A 111 -16.07 -35.07 -14.53
N PRO A 112 -16.87 -36.15 -14.44
CA PRO A 112 -16.70 -37.39 -15.20
C PRO A 112 -16.89 -37.20 -16.70
#